data_AF-A0A550JDJ6-F1
#
_entry.id   AF-A0A550JDJ6-F1
#
_cell.length_a   1.000
_cell.length_b   1.000
_cell.length_c   1.000
_cell.angle_alpha   90.00
_cell.angle_beta   90.00
_cell.angle_gamma   90.00
#
_symmetry.space_group_name_H-M   'P 1'
#
loop_
_entity.id
_entity.type
_entity.pdbx_description
1 polymer ?
#
loop_
_entity_poly.entity_id
_entity_poly.type
_entity_poly.pdbx_seq_one_letter_code
_entity_poly.pdbx_strand_id
1 'polypeptide(L)'
;MMIRLALICCLIWPGMAAALSIEQPTVWRGELRFSETVRVAPGAALTVEAGTTVHFSGGALEVAGRLEATEARFTGPNWQGIVLKGVDSDTRLTDCLIDGADTGVEAIGGAPRLERLHLRGNRIGAQLGKKSTAILRDSHIEENSRAGLIVKDGAAPTLTGNLFAGNGLFGAYIVQAKPQAFRDNRFAGQPTGLKIANLGSDPEIIGNHFERNEVAILVDKAARPTLTGNILTGNGIALHLYRRADARVTGNRFADNKLAVLAEYSSYPKITENDFSGNERSLKLAFQSSAWEAANGAAARAQESRQGVFGQGKRPDDGERRWPPAPTDGTIDARDNWWGTAGTEELATAAGKDNPSFILDGRDTPTFRDGGKDYPLDRVLFSPWRDRAATGDLSP
;
A
#
# COMPACT_ATOMS: atom_id res chain seq x y z
N MET A 1 5.68 -8.00 -47.11
CA MET A 1 6.80 -8.20 -46.17
C MET A 1 6.45 -9.41 -45.31
N MET A 2 7.08 -10.57 -45.54
CA MET A 2 6.74 -11.80 -44.82
C MET A 2 7.27 -11.73 -43.38
N ILE A 3 6.38 -11.70 -42.40
CA ILE A 3 6.71 -11.81 -40.98
C ILE A 3 7.13 -13.27 -40.75
N ARG A 4 8.43 -13.52 -40.52
CA ARG A 4 8.91 -14.84 -40.07
C ARG A 4 8.51 -15.00 -38.61
N LEU A 5 7.46 -15.78 -38.37
CA LEU A 5 7.00 -16.16 -37.03
C LEU A 5 7.77 -17.40 -36.58
N ALA A 6 8.52 -17.31 -35.48
CA ALA A 6 9.18 -18.48 -34.90
C ALA A 6 8.24 -19.16 -33.89
N LEU A 7 7.86 -20.40 -34.17
CA LEU A 7 7.08 -21.24 -33.26
C LEU A 7 8.06 -22.06 -32.41
N ILE A 8 8.08 -21.85 -31.10
CA ILE A 8 8.89 -22.68 -30.19
C ILE A 8 7.98 -23.68 -29.49
N CYS A 9 8.04 -24.93 -29.94
CA CYS A 9 7.50 -26.11 -29.25
C CYS A 9 8.68 -27.00 -28.85
N CYS A 10 9.38 -26.70 -27.76
CA CYS A 10 10.54 -27.50 -27.36
C CYS A 10 10.40 -28.06 -25.93
N LEU A 11 10.35 -29.39 -25.85
CA LEU A 11 10.86 -30.18 -24.72
C LEU A 11 12.39 -30.07 -24.75
N ILE A 12 12.99 -29.25 -23.88
CA ILE A 12 14.46 -29.12 -23.80
C ILE A 12 14.97 -29.99 -22.65
N TRP A 13 15.71 -31.06 -22.98
CA TRP A 13 16.49 -31.90 -22.07
C TRP A 13 17.92 -31.30 -21.89
N PRO A 14 18.72 -31.67 -20.87
CA PRO A 14 19.65 -30.78 -20.21
C PRO A 14 21.03 -30.87 -20.89
N GLY A 15 21.39 -29.84 -21.63
CA GLY A 15 22.74 -29.71 -22.18
C GLY A 15 23.02 -28.24 -22.44
N MET A 16 23.70 -27.59 -21.49
CA MET A 16 24.26 -26.23 -21.56
C MET A 16 23.52 -25.27 -22.49
N ALA A 17 22.35 -24.79 -22.07
CA ALA A 17 21.67 -23.70 -22.76
C ALA A 17 22.15 -22.39 -22.14
N ALA A 18 22.87 -21.57 -22.91
CA ALA A 18 23.07 -20.16 -22.59
C ALA A 18 21.69 -19.47 -22.46
N ALA A 19 21.60 -18.44 -21.61
CA ALA A 19 20.42 -17.57 -21.48
C ALA A 19 19.74 -17.32 -22.83
N LEU A 20 18.48 -17.76 -22.96
CA LEU A 20 17.72 -17.68 -24.20
C LEU A 20 17.36 -16.21 -24.51
N SER A 21 17.76 -15.72 -25.69
CA SER A 21 17.40 -14.40 -26.18
C SER A 21 16.35 -14.50 -27.28
N ILE A 22 15.21 -13.84 -27.09
CA ILE A 22 14.13 -13.69 -28.06
C ILE A 22 14.34 -12.34 -28.76
N GLU A 23 14.76 -12.40 -30.03
CA GLU A 23 15.10 -11.24 -30.85
C GLU A 23 14.09 -10.97 -31.97
N GLN A 24 13.17 -11.90 -32.19
CA GLN A 24 12.13 -11.82 -33.21
C GLN A 24 10.76 -12.21 -32.61
N PRO A 25 9.64 -11.82 -33.23
CA PRO A 25 8.31 -12.25 -32.81
C PRO A 25 8.24 -13.76 -32.59
N THR A 26 7.94 -14.16 -31.36
CA THR A 26 7.99 -15.55 -30.89
C THR A 26 6.71 -15.89 -30.18
N VAL A 27 6.19 -17.09 -30.43
CA VAL A 27 5.00 -17.61 -29.77
C VAL A 27 5.37 -18.81 -28.90
N TRP A 28 4.92 -18.80 -27.64
CA TRP A 28 5.00 -19.91 -26.70
C TRP A 28 3.65 -20.61 -26.57
N ARG A 29 3.67 -21.94 -26.58
CA ARG A 29 2.49 -22.81 -26.48
C ARG A 29 2.84 -24.08 -25.69
N GLY A 30 1.88 -24.59 -24.92
CA GLY A 30 2.01 -25.86 -24.20
C GLY A 30 2.84 -25.76 -22.93
N GLU A 31 3.70 -26.75 -22.67
CA GLU A 31 4.53 -26.83 -21.46
C GLU A 31 5.98 -26.46 -21.79
N LEU A 32 6.48 -25.36 -21.20
CA LEU A 32 7.86 -24.90 -21.38
C LEU A 32 8.61 -24.94 -20.05
N ARG A 33 9.90 -25.31 -20.11
CA ARG A 33 10.77 -25.38 -18.94
C ARG A 33 12.07 -24.63 -19.19
N PHE A 34 12.45 -23.78 -18.25
CA PHE A 34 13.67 -22.98 -18.30
C PHE A 34 14.44 -23.10 -16.99
N SER A 35 15.77 -23.22 -17.07
CA SER A 35 16.66 -23.22 -15.89
C SER A 35 17.44 -21.92 -15.73
N GLU A 36 17.43 -21.07 -16.75
CA GLU A 36 18.13 -19.79 -16.80
C GLU A 36 17.18 -18.68 -17.24
N THR A 37 17.66 -17.44 -17.16
CA THR A 37 16.91 -16.27 -17.61
C THR A 37 16.62 -16.32 -19.10
N VAL A 38 15.36 -16.09 -19.46
CA VAL A 38 14.92 -15.81 -20.83
C VAL A 38 14.79 -14.30 -20.98
N ARG A 39 15.32 -13.75 -22.07
CA ARG A 39 15.34 -12.31 -22.37
C ARG A 39 14.52 -12.03 -23.63
N VAL A 40 13.53 -11.16 -23.55
CA VAL A 40 12.86 -10.56 -24.72
C VAL A 40 13.54 -9.23 -25.02
N ALA A 41 14.29 -9.19 -26.11
CA ALA A 41 15.09 -8.04 -26.50
C ALA A 41 14.20 -6.83 -26.88
N PRO A 42 14.72 -5.59 -26.79
CA PRO A 42 14.03 -4.42 -27.31
C PRO A 42 13.61 -4.61 -28.77
N GLY A 43 12.37 -4.26 -29.11
CA GLY A 43 11.80 -4.44 -30.45
C GLY A 43 11.31 -5.86 -30.78
N ALA A 44 11.62 -6.86 -29.95
CA ALA A 44 11.03 -8.19 -30.07
C ALA A 44 9.68 -8.26 -29.34
N ALA A 45 8.87 -9.26 -29.70
CA ALA A 45 7.59 -9.55 -29.06
C ALA A 45 7.51 -11.03 -28.69
N LEU A 46 7.05 -11.31 -27.47
CA LEU A 46 6.72 -12.64 -27.00
C LEU A 46 5.21 -12.72 -26.76
N THR A 47 4.55 -13.63 -27.46
CA THR A 47 3.16 -14.01 -27.21
C THR A 47 3.11 -15.36 -26.51
N VAL A 48 2.46 -15.42 -25.36
CA VAL A 48 2.22 -16.65 -24.60
C VAL A 48 0.73 -16.99 -24.70
N GLU A 49 0.42 -18.11 -25.36
CA GLU A 49 -0.96 -18.47 -25.63
C GLU A 49 -1.69 -19.01 -24.41
N ALA A 50 -3.02 -18.91 -24.44
CA ALA A 50 -3.91 -19.46 -23.43
C ALA A 50 -3.63 -20.95 -23.15
N GLY A 51 -3.64 -21.31 -21.87
CA GLY A 51 -3.34 -22.66 -21.41
C GLY A 51 -1.85 -23.02 -21.40
N THR A 52 -0.96 -22.10 -21.78
CA THR A 52 0.50 -22.35 -21.71
C THR A 52 0.97 -22.33 -20.26
N THR A 53 1.74 -23.34 -19.88
CA THR A 53 2.46 -23.39 -18.61
C THR A 53 3.95 -23.19 -18.87
N VAL A 54 4.54 -22.21 -18.19
CA VAL A 54 5.96 -21.92 -18.22
C VAL A 54 6.53 -22.16 -16.83
N HIS A 55 7.49 -23.06 -16.74
CA HIS A 55 8.13 -23.44 -15.48
C HIS A 55 9.60 -23.04 -15.45
N PHE A 56 9.99 -22.25 -14.46
CA PHE A 56 11.37 -21.83 -14.22
C PHE A 56 11.96 -22.56 -13.01
N SER A 57 13.11 -23.22 -13.16
CA SER A 57 13.86 -23.76 -12.01
C SER A 57 14.95 -22.81 -11.50
N GLY A 58 15.01 -21.60 -12.05
CA GLY A 58 16.00 -20.56 -11.81
C GLY A 58 15.83 -19.43 -12.84
N GLY A 59 16.59 -18.34 -12.68
CA GLY A 59 16.53 -17.21 -13.61
C GLY A 59 15.23 -16.41 -13.54
N ALA A 60 14.87 -15.75 -14.64
CA ALA A 60 13.71 -14.87 -14.77
C ALA A 60 13.16 -14.86 -16.21
N LEU A 61 11.95 -14.33 -16.40
CA LEU A 61 11.52 -13.81 -17.70
C LEU A 61 11.77 -12.30 -17.74
N GLU A 62 12.85 -11.87 -18.38
CA GLU A 62 13.18 -10.45 -18.53
C GLU A 62 12.66 -9.91 -19.86
N VAL A 63 11.83 -8.87 -19.82
CA VAL A 63 11.19 -8.28 -21.00
C VAL A 63 11.60 -6.83 -21.15
N ALA A 64 12.38 -6.53 -22.19
CA ALA A 64 12.66 -5.18 -22.65
C ALA A 64 11.96 -4.84 -23.98
N GLY A 65 11.45 -5.86 -24.67
CA GLY A 65 10.52 -5.73 -25.80
C GLY A 65 9.07 -5.73 -25.33
N ARG A 66 8.23 -6.55 -25.96
CA ARG A 66 6.80 -6.71 -25.65
C ARG A 66 6.48 -8.11 -25.13
N LEU A 67 5.60 -8.18 -24.14
CA LEU A 67 5.02 -9.45 -23.68
C LEU A 67 3.48 -9.37 -23.75
N GLU A 68 2.88 -10.32 -24.44
CA GLU A 68 1.43 -10.53 -24.44
C GLU A 68 1.17 -11.94 -23.89
N ALA A 69 0.54 -12.04 -22.73
CA ALA A 69 0.18 -13.32 -22.12
C ALA A 69 -1.28 -13.29 -21.68
N THR A 70 -2.03 -14.31 -22.06
CA THR A 70 -3.44 -14.50 -21.67
C THR A 70 -3.62 -15.91 -21.15
N GLU A 71 -4.31 -16.09 -20.02
CA GLU A 71 -4.63 -17.43 -19.46
C GLU A 71 -3.41 -18.35 -19.31
N ALA A 72 -2.25 -17.77 -19.05
CA ALA A 72 -0.98 -18.48 -18.93
C ALA A 72 -0.58 -18.69 -17.46
N ARG A 73 0.24 -19.71 -17.21
CA ARG A 73 0.75 -20.04 -15.87
C ARG A 73 2.27 -19.91 -15.87
N PHE A 74 2.81 -19.03 -15.05
CA PHE A 74 4.25 -18.90 -14.81
C PHE A 74 4.54 -19.40 -13.40
N THR A 75 5.35 -20.44 -13.29
CA THR A 75 5.61 -21.12 -12.02
C THR A 75 7.10 -21.43 -11.89
N GLY A 76 7.57 -21.67 -10.67
CA GLY A 76 8.94 -22.12 -10.51
C GLY A 76 9.42 -22.13 -9.07
N PRO A 77 10.30 -23.06 -8.67
CA PRO A 77 11.09 -22.88 -7.47
C PRO A 77 12.25 -21.91 -7.74
N ASN A 78 12.52 -21.00 -6.80
CA ASN A 78 13.72 -20.14 -6.79
C ASN A 78 13.91 -19.24 -8.03
N TRP A 79 12.87 -19.03 -8.83
CA TRP A 79 12.91 -18.10 -9.94
C TRP A 79 12.61 -16.68 -9.47
N GLN A 80 13.15 -15.70 -10.18
CA GLN A 80 13.03 -14.29 -9.79
C GLN A 80 11.65 -13.71 -10.10
N GLY A 81 10.97 -14.25 -11.12
CA GLY A 81 9.68 -13.77 -11.62
C GLY A 81 9.74 -13.19 -13.03
N ILE A 82 8.73 -12.37 -13.36
CA ILE A 82 8.65 -11.64 -14.63
C ILE A 82 9.15 -10.20 -14.40
N VAL A 83 10.19 -9.80 -15.11
CA VAL A 83 10.83 -8.48 -14.98
C VAL A 83 10.58 -7.66 -16.24
N LEU A 84 9.72 -6.66 -16.15
CA LEU A 84 9.34 -5.75 -17.22
C LEU A 84 10.19 -4.47 -17.16
N LYS A 85 11.00 -4.22 -18.18
CA LYS A 85 12.00 -3.14 -18.22
C LYS A 85 11.60 -2.06 -19.20
N GLY A 86 10.93 -1.02 -18.70
CA GLY A 86 10.54 0.14 -19.52
C GLY A 86 9.53 -0.19 -20.63
N VAL A 87 8.74 -1.26 -20.46
CA VAL A 87 7.76 -1.72 -21.46
C VAL A 87 6.60 -0.73 -21.63
N ASP A 88 6.04 -0.67 -22.83
CA ASP A 88 4.90 0.20 -23.15
C ASP A 88 3.55 -0.37 -22.67
N SER A 89 2.46 0.33 -23.00
CA SER A 89 1.09 -0.06 -22.66
C SER A 89 0.52 -1.22 -23.46
N ASP A 90 1.26 -1.71 -24.45
CA ASP A 90 0.86 -2.87 -25.24
C ASP A 90 1.41 -4.16 -24.64
N THR A 91 2.38 -4.08 -23.71
CA THR A 91 2.70 -5.22 -22.85
C THR A 91 1.54 -5.50 -21.91
N ARG A 92 0.94 -6.68 -22.05
CA ARG A 92 -0.27 -7.08 -21.36
C ARG A 92 -0.16 -8.49 -20.80
N LEU A 93 -0.44 -8.62 -19.51
CA LEU A 93 -0.67 -9.90 -18.86
C LEU A 93 -2.12 -9.91 -18.38
N THR A 94 -2.85 -10.96 -18.73
CA THR A 94 -4.29 -11.02 -18.46
C THR A 94 -4.70 -12.45 -18.09
N ASP A 95 -5.47 -12.61 -17.02
CA ASP A 95 -5.95 -13.93 -16.55
C ASP A 95 -4.78 -14.92 -16.28
N CYS A 96 -3.61 -14.41 -15.91
CA CYS A 96 -2.41 -15.23 -15.71
C CYS A 96 -2.19 -15.58 -14.23
N LEU A 97 -1.68 -16.78 -13.98
CA LEU A 97 -1.16 -17.20 -12.67
C LEU A 97 0.36 -16.99 -12.63
N ILE A 98 0.86 -16.36 -11.57
CA ILE A 98 2.28 -16.24 -11.29
C ILE A 98 2.55 -16.72 -9.87
N ASP A 99 3.33 -17.80 -9.75
CA ASP A 99 3.51 -18.57 -8.51
C ASP A 99 4.97 -18.93 -8.22
N GLY A 100 5.34 -18.92 -6.94
CA GLY A 100 6.63 -19.38 -6.42
C GLY A 100 7.84 -18.48 -6.70
N ALA A 101 7.63 -17.25 -7.16
CA ALA A 101 8.71 -16.32 -7.50
C ALA A 101 9.28 -15.56 -6.30
N ASP A 102 10.48 -15.01 -6.44
CA ASP A 102 10.96 -13.96 -5.53
C ASP A 102 10.09 -12.70 -5.65
N THR A 103 9.85 -12.21 -6.87
CA THR A 103 8.88 -11.15 -7.15
C THR A 103 8.04 -11.53 -8.36
N GLY A 104 6.75 -11.85 -8.18
CA GLY A 104 5.90 -12.37 -9.27
C GLY A 104 5.98 -11.52 -10.54
N VAL A 105 5.68 -10.22 -10.41
CA VAL A 105 5.86 -9.24 -11.50
C VAL A 105 6.61 -8.00 -10.98
N GLU A 106 7.75 -7.69 -11.59
CA GLU A 106 8.49 -6.44 -11.36
C GLU A 106 8.40 -5.52 -12.58
N ALA A 107 7.83 -4.32 -12.42
CA ALA A 107 7.84 -3.26 -13.43
C ALA A 107 8.86 -2.19 -13.07
N ILE A 108 9.88 -2.05 -13.91
CA ILE A 108 10.97 -1.07 -13.78
C ILE A 108 10.74 0.02 -14.82
N GLY A 109 9.95 1.03 -14.47
CA GLY A 109 9.43 2.01 -15.42
C GLY A 109 8.31 1.44 -16.31
N GLY A 110 7.99 2.15 -17.40
CA GLY A 110 7.00 1.68 -18.37
C GLY A 110 5.54 1.77 -17.90
N ALA A 111 4.62 1.27 -18.72
CA ALA A 111 3.17 1.35 -18.51
C ALA A 111 2.43 0.02 -18.77
N PRO A 112 2.93 -1.15 -18.30
CA PRO A 112 2.29 -2.44 -18.60
C PRO A 112 0.86 -2.53 -18.05
N ARG A 113 0.03 -3.33 -18.72
CA ARG A 113 -1.34 -3.68 -18.28
C ARG A 113 -1.33 -5.04 -17.61
N LEU A 114 -1.63 -5.06 -16.32
CA LEU A 114 -1.66 -6.24 -15.46
C LEU A 114 -3.10 -6.41 -14.97
N GLU A 115 -3.84 -7.35 -15.56
CA GLU A 115 -5.30 -7.44 -15.39
C GLU A 115 -5.69 -8.85 -14.97
N ARG A 116 -6.52 -8.99 -13.93
CA ARG A 116 -7.03 -10.31 -13.49
C ARG A 116 -5.91 -11.33 -13.25
N LEU A 117 -4.81 -10.87 -12.68
CA LEU A 117 -3.69 -11.74 -12.34
C LEU A 117 -3.98 -12.47 -11.04
N HIS A 118 -3.45 -13.68 -10.92
CA HIS A 118 -3.34 -14.37 -9.65
C HIS A 118 -1.85 -14.42 -9.25
N LEU A 119 -1.47 -13.54 -8.33
CA LEU A 119 -0.10 -13.43 -7.80
C LEU A 119 -0.06 -14.08 -6.41
N ARG A 120 0.37 -15.34 -6.34
CA ARG A 120 0.37 -16.12 -5.10
C ARG A 120 1.67 -16.83 -4.82
N GLY A 121 1.92 -17.19 -3.55
CA GLY A 121 3.07 -18.00 -3.18
C GLY A 121 4.44 -17.37 -3.48
N ASN A 122 4.47 -16.08 -3.85
CA ASN A 122 5.71 -15.36 -4.14
C ASN A 122 6.26 -14.75 -2.84
N ARG A 123 7.52 -14.32 -2.82
CA ARG A 123 7.99 -13.45 -1.71
C ARG A 123 7.33 -12.08 -1.82
N ILE A 124 7.32 -11.49 -3.00
CA ILE A 124 6.56 -10.28 -3.32
C ILE A 124 5.62 -10.58 -4.48
N GLY A 125 4.33 -10.27 -4.39
CA GLY A 125 3.40 -10.48 -5.51
C GLY A 125 3.75 -9.60 -6.72
N ALA A 126 3.76 -8.28 -6.52
CA ALA A 126 4.19 -7.31 -7.53
C ALA A 126 5.07 -6.18 -6.95
N GLN A 127 6.01 -5.69 -7.76
CA GLN A 127 6.82 -4.51 -7.44
C GLN A 127 6.78 -3.52 -8.61
N LEU A 128 6.27 -2.31 -8.35
CA LEU A 128 6.15 -1.23 -9.32
C LEU A 128 7.09 -0.10 -8.93
N GLY A 129 8.08 0.18 -9.77
CA GLY A 129 9.17 1.10 -9.45
C GLY A 129 9.60 1.98 -10.61
N LYS A 130 10.56 2.87 -10.32
CA LYS A 130 11.25 3.74 -11.28
C LYS A 130 10.30 4.47 -12.23
N LYS A 131 9.34 5.21 -11.67
CA LYS A 131 8.33 6.00 -12.40
C LYS A 131 7.39 5.17 -13.29
N SER A 132 7.20 3.88 -13.01
CA SER A 132 6.20 3.07 -13.70
C SER A 132 4.80 3.64 -13.54
N THR A 133 4.02 3.66 -14.62
CA THR A 133 2.59 4.01 -14.65
C THR A 133 1.75 2.78 -14.98
N ALA A 134 2.17 1.60 -14.49
CA ALA A 134 1.46 0.35 -14.69
C ALA A 134 -0.01 0.43 -14.25
N ILE A 135 -0.87 -0.31 -14.95
CA ILE A 135 -2.25 -0.55 -14.53
C ILE A 135 -2.27 -1.94 -13.90
N LEU A 136 -2.63 -2.04 -12.62
CA LEU A 136 -2.89 -3.30 -11.93
C LEU A 136 -4.34 -3.31 -11.47
N ARG A 137 -5.16 -4.15 -12.09
CA ARG A 137 -6.60 -4.19 -11.80
C ARG A 137 -7.18 -5.58 -11.70
N ASP A 138 -8.25 -5.68 -10.92
CA ASP A 138 -9.10 -6.88 -10.79
C ASP A 138 -8.30 -8.14 -10.43
N SER A 139 -7.14 -7.99 -9.77
CA SER A 139 -6.18 -9.06 -9.53
C SER A 139 -6.27 -9.59 -8.10
N HIS A 140 -5.97 -10.87 -7.95
CA HIS A 140 -5.87 -11.59 -6.67
C HIS A 140 -4.39 -11.67 -6.27
N ILE A 141 -4.05 -11.04 -5.17
CA ILE A 141 -2.67 -10.89 -4.69
C ILE A 141 -2.64 -11.46 -3.28
N GLU A 142 -2.39 -12.76 -3.19
CA GLU A 142 -2.72 -13.54 -1.99
C GLU A 142 -1.56 -14.43 -1.56
N GLU A 143 -1.45 -14.71 -0.25
CA GLU A 143 -0.49 -15.70 0.28
C GLU A 143 1.00 -15.44 -0.11
N ASN A 144 1.38 -14.17 -0.35
CA ASN A 144 2.77 -13.83 -0.62
C ASN A 144 3.52 -13.64 0.70
N SER A 145 4.70 -14.25 0.84
CA SER A 145 5.37 -14.42 2.14
C SER A 145 5.92 -13.13 2.76
N ARG A 146 6.08 -12.05 1.98
CA ARG A 146 6.52 -10.74 2.49
C ARG A 146 5.56 -9.61 2.18
N ALA A 147 5.21 -9.40 0.91
CA ALA A 147 4.29 -8.32 0.55
C ALA A 147 3.46 -8.67 -0.68
N GLY A 148 2.20 -8.25 -0.74
CA GLY A 148 1.40 -8.38 -1.96
C GLY A 148 1.89 -7.43 -3.06
N LEU A 149 2.01 -6.14 -2.76
CA LEU A 149 2.43 -5.09 -3.68
C LEU A 149 3.43 -4.14 -3.02
N ILE A 150 4.48 -3.76 -3.75
CA ILE A 150 5.37 -2.65 -3.38
C ILE A 150 5.35 -1.59 -4.50
N VAL A 151 5.03 -0.35 -4.16
CA VAL A 151 5.06 0.80 -5.06
C VAL A 151 6.13 1.77 -4.57
N LYS A 152 7.14 2.05 -5.40
CA LYS A 152 8.31 2.84 -4.99
C LYS A 152 8.93 3.68 -6.09
N ASP A 153 9.95 4.45 -5.73
CA ASP A 153 10.85 5.14 -6.66
C ASP A 153 10.11 6.01 -7.70
N GLY A 154 9.16 6.82 -7.22
CA GLY A 154 8.37 7.75 -8.04
C GLY A 154 7.34 7.09 -8.96
N ALA A 155 7.05 5.80 -8.78
CA ALA A 155 5.98 5.12 -9.51
C ALA A 155 4.61 5.80 -9.25
N ALA A 156 3.78 5.82 -10.28
CA ALA A 156 2.45 6.41 -10.27
C ALA A 156 1.44 5.47 -10.98
N PRO A 157 1.25 4.23 -10.47
CA PRO A 157 0.36 3.26 -11.09
C PRO A 157 -1.12 3.60 -10.88
N THR A 158 -1.98 2.93 -11.65
CA THR A 158 -3.42 2.83 -11.40
C THR A 158 -3.71 1.49 -10.74
N LEU A 159 -4.28 1.51 -9.52
CA LEU A 159 -4.53 0.33 -8.68
C LEU A 159 -6.02 0.25 -8.34
N THR A 160 -6.75 -0.64 -9.02
CA THR A 160 -8.22 -0.69 -8.92
C THR A 160 -8.79 -2.09 -8.79
N GLY A 161 -9.76 -2.31 -7.91
CA GLY A 161 -10.50 -3.57 -7.87
C GLY A 161 -9.68 -4.80 -7.44
N ASN A 162 -8.51 -4.62 -6.83
CA ASN A 162 -7.65 -5.74 -6.46
C ASN A 162 -8.01 -6.31 -5.08
N LEU A 163 -7.84 -7.61 -4.92
CA LEU A 163 -7.94 -8.32 -3.66
C LEU A 163 -6.55 -8.63 -3.10
N PHE A 164 -6.28 -8.17 -1.88
CA PHE A 164 -5.10 -8.49 -1.10
C PHE A 164 -5.52 -9.33 0.11
N ALA A 165 -5.08 -10.59 0.19
CA ALA A 165 -5.45 -11.47 1.30
C ALA A 165 -4.29 -12.36 1.78
N GLY A 166 -4.12 -12.47 3.10
CA GLY A 166 -3.16 -13.41 3.68
C GLY A 166 -1.69 -13.16 3.29
N ASN A 167 -1.34 -11.95 2.89
CA ASN A 167 0.06 -11.58 2.62
C ASN A 167 0.82 -11.38 3.93
N GLY A 168 2.13 -11.63 3.91
CA GLY A 168 3.02 -11.64 5.07
C GLY A 168 3.05 -10.33 5.87
N LEU A 169 3.95 -9.40 5.55
CA LEU A 169 4.07 -8.14 6.32
C LEU A 169 3.06 -7.09 5.87
N PHE A 170 2.84 -6.98 4.55
CA PHE A 170 2.01 -5.93 3.96
C PHE A 170 1.16 -6.48 2.80
N GLY A 171 -0.09 -6.07 2.68
CA GLY A 171 -0.84 -6.25 1.42
C GLY A 171 -0.27 -5.35 0.36
N ALA A 172 -0.19 -4.06 0.67
CA ALA A 172 0.46 -3.07 -0.17
C ALA A 172 1.39 -2.17 0.66
N TYR A 173 2.52 -1.80 0.07
CA TYR A 173 3.45 -0.83 0.63
C TYR A 173 3.81 0.24 -0.39
N ILE A 174 3.40 1.49 -0.13
CA ILE A 174 3.73 2.68 -0.92
C ILE A 174 4.84 3.45 -0.21
N VAL A 175 5.96 3.68 -0.91
CA VAL A 175 7.10 4.43 -0.37
C VAL A 175 7.78 5.29 -1.44
N GLN A 176 7.80 6.61 -1.21
CA GLN A 176 8.30 7.60 -2.16
C GLN A 176 7.64 7.45 -3.54
N ALA A 177 6.32 7.27 -3.55
CA ALA A 177 5.51 7.05 -4.73
C ALA A 177 4.11 7.62 -4.54
N LYS A 178 3.46 7.97 -5.65
CA LYS A 178 2.10 8.52 -5.65
C LYS A 178 1.29 7.88 -6.78
N PRO A 179 0.59 6.77 -6.51
CA PRO A 179 -0.39 6.20 -7.44
C PRO A 179 -1.32 7.27 -8.04
N GLN A 180 -1.62 7.13 -9.33
CA GLN A 180 -2.62 7.94 -10.02
C GLN A 180 -4.03 7.62 -9.53
N ALA A 181 -4.27 6.36 -9.16
CA ALA A 181 -5.50 5.91 -8.52
C ALA A 181 -5.21 4.75 -7.57
N PHE A 182 -5.89 4.75 -6.42
CA PHE A 182 -5.93 3.65 -5.47
C PHE A 182 -7.37 3.48 -4.98
N ARG A 183 -8.18 2.73 -5.75
CA ARG A 183 -9.63 2.68 -5.56
C ARG A 183 -10.22 1.29 -5.54
N ASP A 184 -11.29 1.10 -4.77
CA ASP A 184 -12.12 -0.11 -4.80
C ASP A 184 -11.33 -1.41 -4.55
N ASN A 185 -10.19 -1.33 -3.85
CA ASN A 185 -9.39 -2.50 -3.48
C ASN A 185 -9.87 -3.05 -2.14
N ARG A 186 -9.69 -4.35 -1.94
CA ARG A 186 -10.03 -5.06 -0.70
C ARG A 186 -8.79 -5.63 -0.03
N PHE A 187 -8.64 -5.38 1.26
CA PHE A 187 -7.55 -5.87 2.10
C PHE A 187 -8.11 -6.68 3.27
N ALA A 188 -7.79 -7.97 3.32
CA ALA A 188 -8.30 -8.87 4.33
C ALA A 188 -7.21 -9.70 5.03
N GLY A 189 -7.32 -9.84 6.35
CA GLY A 189 -6.66 -10.91 7.12
C GLY A 189 -5.13 -10.88 7.07
N GLN A 190 -4.52 -9.71 7.23
CA GLN A 190 -3.07 -9.52 7.14
C GLN A 190 -2.55 -8.62 8.27
N PRO A 191 -1.27 -8.74 8.69
CA PRO A 191 -0.70 -7.92 9.75
C PRO A 191 -0.77 -6.42 9.47
N THR A 192 -0.53 -6.00 8.24
CA THR A 192 -0.77 -4.62 7.81
C THR A 192 -1.39 -4.60 6.42
N GLY A 193 -2.60 -4.03 6.29
CA GLY A 193 -3.31 -3.89 5.02
C GLY A 193 -2.52 -3.06 4.01
N LEU A 194 -2.42 -1.77 4.30
CA LEU A 194 -1.72 -0.78 3.50
C LEU A 194 -0.73 -0.01 4.37
N LYS A 195 0.55 -0.04 3.98
CA LYS A 195 1.57 0.87 4.53
C LYS A 195 1.85 2.01 3.54
N ILE A 196 1.91 3.24 4.04
CA ILE A 196 2.29 4.43 3.27
C ILE A 196 3.39 5.12 4.06
N ALA A 197 4.59 5.26 3.49
CA ALA A 197 5.72 5.81 4.23
C ALA A 197 6.55 6.83 3.45
N ASN A 198 7.20 7.70 4.23
CA ASN A 198 8.11 8.77 3.80
C ASN A 198 7.38 9.97 3.18
N LEU A 199 7.98 11.14 3.38
CA LEU A 199 7.54 12.39 2.74
C LEU A 199 7.44 12.21 1.21
N GLY A 200 6.38 12.78 0.65
CA GLY A 200 6.07 12.73 -0.79
C GLY A 200 5.24 11.51 -1.19
N SER A 201 4.92 10.61 -0.26
CA SER A 201 3.94 9.54 -0.45
C SER A 201 2.54 10.02 -0.07
N ASP A 202 1.91 10.79 -0.96
CA ASP A 202 0.62 11.44 -0.71
C ASP A 202 -0.48 10.95 -1.68
N PRO A 203 -0.85 9.65 -1.64
CA PRO A 203 -1.91 9.09 -2.50
C PRO A 203 -3.32 9.48 -2.06
N GLU A 204 -4.25 9.41 -3.00
CA GLU A 204 -5.69 9.37 -2.73
C GLU A 204 -6.15 7.91 -2.61
N ILE A 205 -6.64 7.54 -1.43
CA ILE A 205 -7.16 6.21 -1.08
C ILE A 205 -8.68 6.34 -1.02
N ILE A 206 -9.38 5.84 -2.05
CA ILE A 206 -10.81 6.10 -2.23
C ILE A 206 -11.62 4.79 -2.34
N GLY A 207 -12.70 4.65 -1.57
CA GLY A 207 -13.64 3.52 -1.77
C GLY A 207 -13.07 2.14 -1.47
N ASN A 208 -11.95 2.04 -0.76
CA ASN A 208 -11.32 0.76 -0.44
C ASN A 208 -11.95 0.13 0.81
N HIS A 209 -11.86 -1.19 0.91
CA HIS A 209 -12.38 -1.97 2.05
C HIS A 209 -11.23 -2.68 2.77
N PHE A 210 -11.06 -2.38 4.06
CA PHE A 210 -10.08 -3.01 4.93
C PHE A 210 -10.78 -3.76 6.05
N GLU A 211 -10.63 -5.08 6.08
CA GLU A 211 -11.29 -5.92 7.07
C GLU A 211 -10.34 -6.88 7.79
N ARG A 212 -10.54 -7.02 9.11
CA ARG A 212 -9.87 -8.05 9.93
C ARG A 212 -8.34 -8.06 9.78
N ASN A 213 -7.75 -6.89 9.61
CA ASN A 213 -6.30 -6.69 9.63
C ASN A 213 -5.86 -6.39 11.07
N GLU A 214 -4.62 -6.73 11.44
CA GLU A 214 -4.07 -6.27 12.73
C GLU A 214 -3.93 -4.75 12.71
N VAL A 215 -3.42 -4.20 11.60
CA VAL A 215 -3.46 -2.78 11.26
C VAL A 215 -4.01 -2.62 9.83
N ALA A 216 -5.12 -1.92 9.61
CA ALA A 216 -5.65 -1.75 8.25
C ALA A 216 -4.81 -0.78 7.42
N ILE A 217 -4.57 0.43 7.92
CA ILE A 217 -3.74 1.43 7.25
C ILE A 217 -2.69 1.97 8.23
N LEU A 218 -1.41 1.84 7.88
CA LEU A 218 -0.29 2.46 8.57
C LEU A 218 0.31 3.56 7.72
N VAL A 219 0.24 4.80 8.21
CA VAL A 219 0.89 5.97 7.60
C VAL A 219 2.08 6.36 8.47
N ASP A 220 3.24 6.54 7.85
CA ASP A 220 4.50 6.64 8.56
C ASP A 220 5.44 7.69 7.95
N LYS A 221 6.33 8.25 8.77
CA LYS A 221 7.45 9.11 8.34
C LYS A 221 7.02 10.27 7.43
N ALA A 222 6.12 11.13 7.91
CA ALA A 222 5.69 12.34 7.21
C ALA A 222 4.91 12.14 5.89
N ALA A 223 4.39 10.94 5.62
CA ALA A 223 3.44 10.73 4.52
C ALA A 223 2.08 11.40 4.80
N ARG A 224 1.42 11.93 3.76
CA ARG A 224 0.19 12.73 3.88
C ARG A 224 -0.90 12.28 2.89
N PRO A 225 -1.42 11.04 3.03
CA PRO A 225 -2.47 10.55 2.17
C PRO A 225 -3.81 11.25 2.43
N THR A 226 -4.71 11.18 1.44
CA THR A 226 -6.13 11.52 1.61
C THR A 226 -6.96 10.25 1.55
N LEU A 227 -7.78 10.01 2.57
CA LEU A 227 -8.64 8.85 2.72
C LEU A 227 -10.09 9.32 2.59
N THR A 228 -10.79 8.85 1.56
CA THR A 228 -12.18 9.23 1.29
C THR A 228 -13.07 8.04 1.01
N GLY A 229 -14.21 7.93 1.68
CA GLY A 229 -15.21 6.91 1.36
C GLY A 229 -14.75 5.46 1.57
N ASN A 230 -13.72 5.23 2.39
CA ASN A 230 -13.23 3.88 2.67
C ASN A 230 -14.05 3.25 3.81
N ILE A 231 -14.11 1.91 3.81
CA ILE A 231 -14.71 1.11 4.88
C ILE A 231 -13.57 0.39 5.61
N LEU A 232 -13.44 0.62 6.91
CA LEU A 232 -12.45 -0.01 7.76
C LEU A 232 -13.17 -0.72 8.90
N THR A 233 -13.30 -2.04 8.81
CA THR A 233 -14.13 -2.81 9.74
C THR A 233 -13.43 -4.00 10.41
N GLY A 234 -13.70 -4.22 11.70
CA GLY A 234 -13.21 -5.40 12.41
C GLY A 234 -11.69 -5.49 12.52
N ASN A 235 -10.97 -4.38 12.40
CA ASN A 235 -9.50 -4.34 12.48
C ASN A 235 -9.04 -4.19 13.93
N GLY A 236 -7.80 -4.59 14.20
CA GLY A 236 -7.13 -4.25 15.46
C GLY A 236 -6.98 -2.74 15.58
N ILE A 237 -6.21 -2.14 14.67
CA ILE A 237 -6.12 -0.70 14.49
C ILE A 237 -6.56 -0.36 13.06
N ALA A 238 -7.59 0.46 12.88
CA ALA A 238 -8.05 0.79 11.53
C ALA A 238 -7.11 1.77 10.81
N LEU A 239 -6.75 2.88 11.46
CA LEU A 239 -5.80 3.85 10.95
C LEU A 239 -4.74 4.18 12.01
N HIS A 240 -3.49 3.87 11.70
CA HIS A 240 -2.32 4.19 12.52
C HIS A 240 -1.50 5.27 11.83
N LEU A 241 -1.41 6.44 12.45
CA LEU A 241 -0.65 7.60 12.00
C LEU A 241 0.57 7.73 12.90
N TYR A 242 1.75 7.52 12.33
CA TYR A 242 2.99 7.41 13.08
C TYR A 242 4.04 8.37 12.51
N ARG A 243 4.70 9.14 13.38
CA ARG A 243 5.81 10.06 13.03
C ARG A 243 5.43 11.06 11.93
N ARG A 244 4.69 12.10 12.33
CA ARG A 244 4.30 13.23 11.46
C ARG A 244 3.39 12.86 10.30
N ALA A 245 2.61 11.79 10.46
CA ALA A 245 1.67 11.34 9.45
C ALA A 245 0.41 12.23 9.45
N ASP A 246 0.41 13.27 8.59
CA ASP A 246 -0.64 14.28 8.53
C ASP A 246 -1.67 13.93 7.44
N ALA A 247 -2.50 12.90 7.69
CA ALA A 247 -3.53 12.47 6.75
C ALA A 247 -4.77 13.39 6.74
N ARG A 248 -5.46 13.44 5.59
CA ARG A 248 -6.84 13.95 5.51
C ARG A 248 -7.80 12.77 5.46
N VAL A 249 -8.74 12.70 6.39
CA VAL A 249 -9.64 11.55 6.57
C VAL A 249 -11.07 12.05 6.56
N THR A 250 -11.79 11.81 5.46
CA THR A 250 -13.14 12.38 5.27
C THR A 250 -14.13 11.39 4.68
N GLY A 251 -15.35 11.30 5.23
CA GLY A 251 -16.39 10.46 4.64
C GLY A 251 -16.13 8.95 4.73
N ASN A 252 -15.26 8.49 5.64
CA ASN A 252 -14.95 7.07 5.82
C ASN A 252 -15.84 6.47 6.91
N ARG A 253 -16.01 5.15 6.87
CA ARG A 253 -16.67 4.36 7.90
C ARG A 253 -15.66 3.50 8.65
N PHE A 254 -15.49 3.78 9.94
CA PHE A 254 -14.72 3.00 10.89
C PHE A 254 -15.70 2.23 11.76
N ALA A 255 -15.83 0.92 11.53
CA ALA A 255 -16.82 0.10 12.23
C ALA A 255 -16.20 -1.08 12.99
N ASP A 256 -16.61 -1.32 14.23
CA ASP A 256 -16.28 -2.55 14.97
C ASP A 256 -14.77 -2.82 15.10
N ASN A 257 -13.94 -1.78 15.11
CA ASN A 257 -12.49 -1.90 15.32
C ASN A 257 -12.16 -1.87 16.81
N LYS A 258 -11.06 -2.51 17.22
CA LYS A 258 -10.56 -2.34 18.60
C LYS A 258 -10.10 -0.90 18.85
N LEU A 259 -9.43 -0.31 17.85
CA LEU A 259 -9.08 1.10 17.84
C LEU A 259 -9.26 1.66 16.42
N ALA A 260 -10.11 2.67 16.25
CA ALA A 260 -10.31 3.24 14.91
C ALA A 260 -9.14 4.12 14.47
N VAL A 261 -8.69 5.08 15.29
CA VAL A 261 -7.55 5.93 14.95
C VAL A 261 -6.54 5.98 16.09
N LEU A 262 -5.27 5.69 15.77
CA LEU A 262 -4.12 5.91 16.64
C LEU A 262 -3.22 6.98 16.01
N ALA A 263 -3.01 8.10 16.69
CA ALA A 263 -2.09 9.15 16.25
C ALA A 263 -0.93 9.30 17.22
N GLU A 264 0.29 9.20 16.69
CA GLU A 264 1.51 9.21 17.51
C GLU A 264 2.66 10.02 16.89
N TYR A 265 3.54 10.48 17.77
CA TYR A 265 4.79 11.17 17.42
C TYR A 265 4.55 12.34 16.46
N SER A 266 3.77 13.31 16.93
CA SER A 266 3.50 14.57 16.24
C SER A 266 2.77 14.40 14.91
N SER A 267 1.84 13.46 14.81
CA SER A 267 1.00 13.25 13.63
C SER A 267 -0.30 14.04 13.76
N TYR A 268 -0.55 15.04 12.92
CA TYR A 268 -1.71 15.95 13.03
C TYR A 268 -2.67 15.76 11.85
N PRO A 269 -3.45 14.66 11.84
CA PRO A 269 -4.44 14.45 10.81
C PRO A 269 -5.60 15.45 10.95
N LYS A 270 -6.33 15.66 9.84
CA LYS A 270 -7.68 16.23 9.87
C LYS A 270 -8.69 15.13 9.61
N ILE A 271 -9.60 14.90 10.55
CA ILE A 271 -10.53 13.77 10.58
C ILE A 271 -11.93 14.33 10.68
N THR A 272 -12.67 14.44 9.58
CA THR A 272 -14.00 15.09 9.59
C THR A 272 -15.00 14.30 8.78
N GLU A 273 -16.28 14.37 9.13
CA GLU A 273 -17.36 13.73 8.35
C GLU A 273 -17.26 12.20 8.23
N ASN A 274 -16.65 11.53 9.21
CA ASN A 274 -16.56 10.08 9.27
C ASN A 274 -17.64 9.48 10.21
N ASP A 275 -17.88 8.18 10.04
CA ASP A 275 -18.71 7.34 10.92
C ASP A 275 -17.79 6.46 11.79
N PHE A 276 -17.90 6.57 13.12
CA PHE A 276 -17.14 5.81 14.12
C PHE A 276 -17.99 4.81 14.92
N SER A 277 -19.02 4.22 14.31
CA SER A 277 -19.92 3.26 14.96
C SER A 277 -19.21 1.97 15.44
N GLY A 278 -19.62 1.44 16.59
CA GLY A 278 -19.24 0.09 17.05
C GLY A 278 -17.78 -0.12 17.46
N ASN A 279 -16.91 0.88 17.35
CA ASN A 279 -15.51 0.74 17.77
C ASN A 279 -15.40 0.65 19.30
N GLU A 280 -14.48 -0.18 19.80
CA GLU A 280 -14.16 -0.23 21.24
C GLU A 280 -13.54 1.10 21.70
N ARG A 281 -12.67 1.68 20.86
CA ARG A 281 -12.14 3.04 21.01
C ARG A 281 -12.10 3.73 19.66
N SER A 282 -12.52 4.99 19.61
CA SER A 282 -12.56 5.75 18.35
C SER A 282 -11.25 6.45 18.07
N LEU A 283 -10.64 7.10 19.06
CA LEU A 283 -9.41 7.84 18.84
C LEU A 283 -8.48 7.78 20.05
N LYS A 284 -7.18 7.57 19.80
CA LYS A 284 -6.15 7.57 20.84
C LYS A 284 -4.94 8.37 20.39
N LEU A 285 -4.46 9.22 21.29
CA LEU A 285 -3.18 9.92 21.15
C LEU A 285 -2.12 9.24 22.02
N ALA A 286 -0.91 9.05 21.50
CA ALA A 286 0.24 8.62 22.29
C ALA A 286 1.51 9.31 21.80
N PHE A 287 2.35 9.79 22.72
CA PHE A 287 3.55 10.59 22.38
C PHE A 287 3.24 11.76 21.41
N GLN A 288 2.01 12.29 21.49
CA GLN A 288 1.49 13.34 20.62
C GLN A 288 1.63 14.67 21.33
N SER A 289 2.60 15.50 20.94
CA SER A 289 2.81 16.80 21.57
C SER A 289 3.43 17.82 20.64
N SER A 290 2.71 18.93 20.47
CA SER A 290 3.16 20.14 19.78
C SER A 290 4.37 20.77 20.48
N ALA A 291 4.38 20.76 21.82
CA ALA A 291 5.48 21.24 22.63
C ALA A 291 6.74 20.36 22.46
N TRP A 292 6.57 19.04 22.39
CA TRP A 292 7.68 18.12 22.11
C TRP A 292 8.22 18.35 20.69
N GLU A 293 7.35 18.50 19.69
CA GLU A 293 7.75 18.75 18.30
C GLU A 293 8.58 20.04 18.18
N ALA A 294 8.15 21.12 18.84
CA ALA A 294 8.86 22.39 18.86
C ALA A 294 10.25 22.28 19.50
N ALA A 295 10.38 21.49 20.58
CA ALA A 295 11.63 21.34 21.32
C ALA A 295 12.62 20.36 20.66
N ASN A 296 12.12 19.23 20.15
CA ASN A 296 12.94 18.07 19.78
C ASN A 296 12.81 17.66 18.32
N GLY A 297 11.77 18.08 17.60
CA GLY A 297 11.44 17.58 16.27
C GLY A 297 12.57 17.74 15.25
N ALA A 298 13.31 18.85 15.29
CA ALA A 298 14.46 19.07 14.40
C ALA A 298 15.60 18.06 14.63
N ALA A 299 15.89 17.71 15.88
CA ALA A 299 16.92 16.74 16.21
C ALA A 299 16.47 15.30 15.87
N ALA A 300 15.21 14.96 16.16
CA ALA A 300 14.62 13.67 15.81
C ALA A 300 14.69 13.42 14.28
N ARG A 301 14.33 14.43 13.48
CA ARG A 301 14.44 14.37 12.00
C ARG A 301 15.87 14.12 11.53
N ALA A 302 16.86 14.80 12.12
CA ALA A 302 18.25 14.62 11.76
C ALA A 302 18.72 13.17 12.02
N GLN A 303 18.20 12.52 13.05
CA GLN A 303 18.48 11.11 13.35
C GLN A 303 17.75 10.14 12.41
N GLU A 304 16.48 10.39 12.10
CA GLU A 304 15.68 9.57 11.17
C GLU A 304 16.28 9.51 9.76
N SER A 305 16.81 10.62 9.25
CA SER A 305 17.45 10.68 7.93
C SER A 305 18.65 9.72 7.78
N ARG A 306 19.24 9.27 8.90
CA ARG A 306 20.36 8.32 8.92
C ARG A 306 19.90 6.86 8.82
N GLN A 307 18.62 6.56 9.04
CA GLN A 307 18.06 5.20 9.02
C GLN A 307 17.21 4.96 7.76
N GLY A 308 17.84 4.37 6.74
CA GLY A 308 17.20 4.04 5.46
C GLY A 308 16.12 2.96 5.55
N VAL A 309 15.23 2.91 4.54
CA VAL A 309 14.05 2.03 4.48
C VAL A 309 14.42 0.53 4.44
N PHE A 310 15.66 0.19 4.08
CA PHE A 310 16.18 -1.19 4.02
C PHE A 310 17.68 -1.28 4.32
N GLY A 311 18.22 -0.46 5.24
CA GLY A 311 19.63 -0.49 5.62
C GLY A 311 20.61 0.13 4.60
N GLN A 312 20.14 0.57 3.43
CA GLN A 312 20.94 1.41 2.53
C GLN A 312 20.83 2.88 2.95
N GLY A 313 21.96 3.49 3.28
CA GLY A 313 22.04 4.92 3.60
C GLY A 313 21.56 5.77 2.43
N LYS A 314 20.74 6.80 2.72
CA LYS A 314 20.39 7.84 1.75
C LYS A 314 21.03 9.17 2.14
N ARG A 315 21.23 10.02 1.12
CA ARG A 315 21.53 11.45 1.26
C ARG A 315 20.38 12.15 2.02
N PRO A 316 20.66 13.22 2.77
CA PRO A 316 19.65 13.95 3.53
C PRO A 316 18.48 14.35 2.62
N ASP A 317 17.26 14.08 3.08
CA ASP A 317 16.01 14.44 2.40
C ASP A 317 15.91 15.98 2.33
N ASP A 318 16.08 16.53 1.13
CA ASP A 318 15.91 17.95 0.82
C ASP A 318 14.43 18.34 0.69
N GLY A 319 13.52 17.36 0.65
CA GLY A 319 12.07 17.56 0.61
C GLY A 319 11.51 18.25 1.85
N GLU A 320 11.94 17.87 3.05
CA GLU A 320 11.42 18.45 4.31
C GLU A 320 11.86 19.91 4.53
N ARG A 321 13.03 20.34 4.00
CA ARG A 321 13.39 21.77 3.97
C ARG A 321 12.46 22.59 3.08
N ARG A 322 11.91 21.94 2.05
CA ARG A 322 10.97 22.52 1.10
C ARG A 322 9.53 22.49 1.61
N TRP A 323 9.22 21.61 2.56
CA TRP A 323 7.88 21.44 3.14
C TRP A 323 7.95 21.27 4.67
N PRO A 324 8.02 22.38 5.43
CA PRO A 324 8.03 22.29 6.88
C PRO A 324 6.72 21.67 7.42
N PRO A 325 6.75 21.10 8.63
CA PRO A 325 5.53 20.74 9.35
C PRO A 325 4.62 21.97 9.45
N ALA A 326 3.31 21.76 9.30
CA ALA A 326 2.37 22.85 9.56
C ALA A 326 2.46 23.23 11.06
N PRO A 327 2.40 24.53 11.41
CA PRO A 327 2.19 24.93 12.79
C PRO A 327 0.91 24.27 13.31
N THR A 328 1.01 23.65 14.48
CA THR A 328 -0.12 23.08 15.21
C THR A 328 -0.32 23.87 16.49
N ASP A 329 -1.57 24.03 16.91
CA ASP A 329 -1.96 24.63 18.18
C ASP A 329 -2.05 23.59 19.31
N GLY A 330 -1.53 22.37 19.08
CA GLY A 330 -1.61 21.27 20.04
C GLY A 330 -2.95 20.54 19.99
N THR A 331 -3.62 20.59 18.82
CA THR A 331 -4.88 19.90 18.63
C THR A 331 -4.94 19.04 17.36
N ILE A 332 -5.75 17.98 17.43
CA ILE A 332 -6.18 17.19 16.27
C ILE A 332 -7.64 17.52 15.99
N ASP A 333 -7.92 17.99 14.76
CA ASP A 333 -9.26 18.33 14.32
C ASP A 333 -10.03 17.05 13.98
N ALA A 334 -10.93 16.66 14.88
CA ALA A 334 -11.84 15.52 14.76
C ALA A 334 -13.32 15.97 14.79
N ARG A 335 -13.61 17.20 14.35
CA ARG A 335 -14.97 17.74 14.36
C ARG A 335 -15.81 17.17 13.22
N ASP A 336 -17.11 17.38 13.31
CA ASP A 336 -18.07 17.00 12.28
C ASP A 336 -18.08 15.50 11.98
N ASN A 337 -17.61 14.65 12.90
CA ASN A 337 -17.77 13.20 12.82
C ASN A 337 -19.07 12.76 13.52
N TRP A 338 -19.57 11.59 13.13
CA TRP A 338 -20.58 10.86 13.89
C TRP A 338 -19.90 9.76 14.70
N TRP A 339 -20.15 9.73 16.01
CA TRP A 339 -19.45 8.85 16.96
C TRP A 339 -20.24 7.56 17.28
N GLY A 340 -21.18 7.20 16.41
CA GLY A 340 -22.13 6.11 16.65
C GLY A 340 -23.20 6.47 17.68
N THR A 341 -24.24 5.64 17.78
CA THR A 341 -25.38 5.90 18.70
C THR A 341 -24.93 6.09 20.15
N ALA A 342 -24.16 5.16 20.71
CA ALA A 342 -23.69 5.24 22.08
C ALA A 342 -22.77 6.45 22.32
N GLY A 343 -21.88 6.77 21.39
CA GLY A 343 -21.00 7.93 21.49
C GLY A 343 -21.78 9.25 21.41
N THR A 344 -22.78 9.34 20.54
CA THR A 344 -23.67 10.52 20.45
C THR A 344 -24.51 10.69 21.71
N GLU A 345 -25.04 9.61 22.29
CA GLU A 345 -25.75 9.64 23.58
C GLU A 345 -24.85 10.12 24.72
N GLU A 346 -23.60 9.64 24.77
CA GLU A 346 -22.61 10.11 25.74
C GLU A 346 -22.34 11.61 25.59
N LEU A 347 -22.11 12.08 24.35
CA LEU A 347 -21.87 13.50 24.04
C LEU A 347 -23.07 14.42 24.32
N ALA A 348 -24.28 13.87 24.50
CA ALA A 348 -25.43 14.66 24.93
C ALA A 348 -25.32 15.09 26.42
N THR A 349 -24.54 14.36 27.22
CA THR A 349 -24.33 14.64 28.66
C THR A 349 -23.26 15.71 28.91
N ALA A 350 -23.26 16.32 30.10
CA ALA A 350 -22.22 17.30 30.46
C ALA A 350 -20.82 16.66 30.55
N ALA A 351 -20.72 15.43 31.07
CA ALA A 351 -19.46 14.71 31.19
C ALA A 351 -18.88 14.32 29.83
N GLY A 352 -19.71 13.79 28.92
CA GLY A 352 -19.28 13.42 27.58
C GLY A 352 -18.83 14.62 26.74
N LYS A 353 -19.45 15.80 26.91
CA LYS A 353 -19.00 17.05 26.25
C LYS A 353 -17.62 17.50 26.70
N ASP A 354 -17.21 17.15 27.92
CA ASP A 354 -15.92 17.53 28.47
C ASP A 354 -14.84 16.50 28.10
N ASN A 355 -15.07 15.22 28.41
CA ASN A 355 -14.14 14.13 28.17
C ASN A 355 -14.86 12.81 27.79
N PRO A 356 -15.14 12.56 26.50
CA PRO A 356 -15.84 11.37 26.06
C PRO A 356 -14.98 10.12 26.17
N SER A 357 -15.56 9.05 26.68
CA SER A 357 -14.89 7.78 26.98
C SER A 357 -14.30 7.06 25.77
N PHE A 358 -14.73 7.36 24.54
CA PHE A 358 -14.20 6.74 23.32
C PHE A 358 -13.00 7.48 22.72
N ILE A 359 -12.60 8.62 23.29
CA ILE A 359 -11.39 9.37 22.96
C ILE A 359 -10.40 9.25 24.11
N LEU A 360 -9.13 8.98 23.80
CA LEU A 360 -8.02 9.02 24.75
C LEU A 360 -7.03 10.10 24.33
N ASP A 361 -6.98 11.20 25.08
CA ASP A 361 -6.10 12.33 24.77
C ASP A 361 -5.48 12.96 26.04
N GLY A 362 -4.96 14.18 25.92
CA GLY A 362 -4.37 14.92 27.03
C GLY A 362 -5.32 15.25 28.20
N ARG A 363 -6.61 14.94 28.11
CA ARG A 363 -7.54 14.95 29.26
C ARG A 363 -7.33 13.73 30.14
N ASP A 364 -7.12 12.56 29.55
CA ASP A 364 -6.94 11.29 30.25
C ASP A 364 -5.49 11.06 30.66
N THR A 365 -4.55 11.41 29.76
CA THR A 365 -3.11 11.25 29.96
C THR A 365 -2.43 12.60 29.76
N PRO A 366 -2.38 13.48 30.79
CA PRO A 366 -1.98 14.87 30.62
C PRO A 366 -0.56 15.09 30.08
N THR A 367 0.36 14.17 30.40
CA THR A 367 1.75 14.25 29.97
C THR A 367 2.31 12.88 29.61
N PHE A 368 3.40 12.90 28.84
CA PHE A 368 4.29 11.76 28.69
C PHE A 368 5.74 12.18 28.93
N ARG A 369 6.60 11.22 29.27
CA ARG A 369 8.01 11.46 29.56
C ARG A 369 8.89 11.02 28.39
N ASP A 370 9.76 11.91 27.93
CA ASP A 370 10.79 11.63 26.92
C ASP A 370 12.08 12.40 27.23
N GLY A 371 13.24 11.77 27.04
CA GLY A 371 14.54 12.41 27.33
C GLY A 371 14.69 12.96 28.76
N GLY A 372 13.96 12.39 29.73
CA GLY A 372 13.95 12.85 31.12
C GLY A 372 13.08 14.08 31.42
N LYS A 373 12.36 14.61 30.43
CA LYS A 373 11.42 15.74 30.56
C LYS A 373 9.99 15.27 30.31
N ASP A 374 9.04 15.92 30.97
CA ASP A 374 7.61 15.69 30.74
C ASP A 374 7.10 16.69 29.69
N TYR A 375 6.33 16.18 28.75
CA TYR A 375 5.70 16.96 27.68
C TYR A 375 4.18 16.83 27.78
N PRO A 376 3.42 17.92 27.62
CA PRO A 376 1.97 17.86 27.61
C PRO A 376 1.51 17.04 26.41
N LEU A 377 0.57 16.12 26.63
CA LEU A 377 -0.10 15.43 25.54
C LEU A 377 -1.16 16.36 24.95
N ASP A 378 -1.20 16.42 23.62
CA ASP A 378 -2.14 17.23 22.86
C ASP A 378 -3.59 16.72 23.03
N ARG A 379 -4.55 17.49 22.50
CA ARG A 379 -5.97 17.22 22.65
C ARG A 379 -6.68 17.01 21.31
N VAL A 380 -7.83 16.37 21.38
CA VAL A 380 -8.73 16.18 20.24
C VAL A 380 -9.84 17.20 20.31
N LEU A 381 -10.10 17.85 19.18
CA LEU A 381 -11.29 18.70 18.98
C LEU A 381 -12.36 17.86 18.32
N PHE A 382 -13.37 17.44 19.08
CA PHE A 382 -14.46 16.57 18.60
C PHE A 382 -15.81 17.28 18.48
N SER A 383 -15.88 18.57 18.82
CA SER A 383 -17.11 19.39 18.79
C SER A 383 -16.99 20.56 17.78
N PRO A 384 -18.01 20.81 16.93
CA PRO A 384 -19.29 20.11 16.89
C PRO A 384 -19.15 18.67 16.38
N TRP A 385 -20.11 17.82 16.72
CA TRP A 385 -20.27 16.47 16.18
C TRP A 385 -21.59 16.38 15.41
N ARG A 386 -21.76 15.31 14.62
CA ARG A 386 -23.00 15.03 13.87
C ARG A 386 -23.93 14.16 14.71
N ASP A 387 -25.24 14.37 14.58
CA ASP A 387 -26.26 13.55 15.27
C ASP A 387 -26.56 12.22 14.56
N ARG A 388 -26.08 12.06 13.31
CA ARG A 388 -26.28 10.87 12.47
C ARG A 388 -25.11 10.68 11.51
N ALA A 389 -24.99 9.46 10.99
CA ALA A 389 -24.02 9.09 9.98
C ALA A 389 -24.01 10.08 8.79
N ALA A 390 -22.82 10.32 8.24
CA ALA A 390 -22.65 11.21 7.10
C ALA A 390 -23.19 10.62 5.80
N THR A 391 -23.11 9.29 5.67
CA THR A 391 -23.65 8.51 4.57
C THR A 391 -24.98 7.91 5.02
N GLY A 392 -26.07 8.19 4.30
CA GLY A 392 -27.30 7.42 4.46
C GLY A 392 -26.99 5.97 4.10
N ASP A 393 -27.34 5.03 5.00
CA ASP A 393 -27.36 3.58 4.82
C ASP A 393 -26.59 3.05 3.59
N LEU A 394 -25.25 3.07 3.65
CA LEU A 394 -24.44 2.15 2.84
C LEU A 394 -24.38 0.83 3.61
N SER A 395 -25.55 0.21 3.75
CA SER A 395 -25.67 -1.21 4.06
C SER A 395 -25.39 -1.99 2.76
N PRO A 396 -24.68 -3.14 2.83
CA PRO A 396 -24.04 -3.79 1.69
C PRO A 396 -24.96 -4.20 0.54
#